data_AF-A0A6A5GXK4-F1
#
_entry.id   AF-A0A6A5GXK4-F1
#
_cell.length_a   1.000
_cell.length_b   1.000
_cell.length_c   1.000
_cell.angle_alpha   90.00
_cell.angle_beta   90.00
_cell.angle_gamma   90.00
#
_symmetry.space_group_name_H-M   'P 1'
#
loop_
_entity.id
_entity.type
_entity.pdbx_description
1 polymer ?
#
loop_
_entity_poly.entity_id
_entity_poly.type
_entity_poly.pdbx_seq_one_letter_code
_entity_poly.pdbx_strand_id
1 'polypeptide(L)'
;MHTSNNSERLEKCDRIGRIPLCTDDDYDFQKVDILDEMYKKSYTIFNELRSKCQLCDVALVVENRKLSAHKVILAATIPYFRGMFTLDLMEANMKEIAIEDMNYETVDALLSFAYTGELRISTSNVQSIMMGANFFQMLEVVQYCGTFLLTRLHPSNALSIREFCKMMCVEGSIAEKINDYIQKHFSAISKDDDFKKLPLEDTVELLKNDNLYVDSEEQIFVAAMEWLRFEESRHDDAEKLV
;
A
#
# COMPACT_ATOMS: atom_id res chain seq x y z
N MET A 1 -49.77 25.17 -30.61
CA MET A 1 -48.84 25.59 -31.67
C MET A 1 -47.53 26.01 -31.01
N HIS A 2 -46.47 25.29 -31.37
CA HIS A 2 -45.05 25.56 -31.13
C HIS A 2 -44.54 25.69 -29.68
N THR A 3 -44.19 24.51 -29.19
CA THR A 3 -43.01 24.21 -28.36
C THR A 3 -41.69 24.59 -29.07
N SER A 4 -40.60 24.57 -28.28
CA SER A 4 -39.16 24.66 -28.65
C SER A 4 -38.56 26.06 -28.47
N ASN A 5 -37.36 26.27 -27.94
CA ASN A 5 -36.32 25.41 -27.38
C ASN A 5 -35.36 26.38 -26.66
N ASN A 6 -35.18 26.26 -25.34
CA ASN A 6 -34.12 26.99 -24.63
C ASN A 6 -32.93 26.05 -24.36
N SER A 7 -32.47 25.43 -25.44
CA SER A 7 -31.35 24.48 -25.48
C SER A 7 -30.41 24.88 -26.62
N GLU A 8 -29.89 26.09 -26.55
CA GLU A 8 -28.78 26.55 -27.39
C GLU A 8 -27.72 27.20 -26.50
N ARG A 9 -26.96 26.36 -25.79
CA ARG A 9 -25.62 26.73 -25.29
C ARG A 9 -24.82 25.49 -24.87
N LEU A 10 -24.76 24.52 -25.76
CA LEU A 10 -23.86 23.37 -25.67
C LEU A 10 -23.35 23.07 -27.08
N GLU A 11 -22.62 24.00 -27.69
CA GLU A 11 -21.90 23.71 -28.93
C GLU A 11 -20.88 24.82 -29.20
N LYS A 12 -19.63 24.57 -28.80
CA LYS A 12 -18.40 24.98 -29.49
C LYS A 12 -17.20 24.87 -28.54
N CYS A 13 -16.67 23.67 -28.45
CA CYS A 13 -15.21 23.51 -28.44
C CYS A 13 -14.76 22.22 -29.13
N ASP A 14 -15.43 21.83 -30.23
CA ASP A 14 -14.88 20.87 -31.19
C ASP A 14 -13.96 21.62 -32.16
N ARG A 15 -12.74 21.91 -31.70
CA ARG A 15 -11.61 22.29 -32.57
C ARG A 15 -10.37 21.47 -32.25
N ILE A 16 -10.57 20.17 -32.09
CA ILE A 16 -9.54 19.20 -32.46
C ILE A 16 -10.02 18.69 -33.82
N GLY A 17 -9.28 19.04 -34.88
CA GLY A 17 -9.59 18.56 -36.23
C GLY A 17 -9.79 17.04 -36.17
N ARG A 18 -10.90 16.55 -36.75
CA ARG A 18 -11.11 15.11 -36.90
C ARG A 18 -9.86 14.54 -37.57
N ILE A 19 -9.08 13.76 -36.82
CA ILE A 19 -8.03 12.93 -37.41
C ILE A 19 -8.78 12.03 -38.39
N PRO A 20 -8.44 12.02 -39.69
CA PRO A 20 -9.07 11.10 -40.62
C PRO A 20 -8.84 9.69 -40.08
N LEU A 21 -9.93 8.96 -39.82
CA LEU A 21 -9.84 7.52 -39.60
C LEU A 21 -9.34 6.95 -40.93
N CYS A 22 -8.09 6.50 -40.95
CA CYS A 22 -7.52 5.78 -42.08
C CYS A 22 -8.52 4.72 -42.53
N THR A 23 -8.99 4.84 -43.77
CA THR A 23 -9.75 3.79 -44.44
C THR A 23 -8.79 2.62 -44.71
N ASP A 24 -9.27 1.38 -44.60
CA ASP A 24 -8.49 0.12 -44.70
C ASP A 24 -7.75 -0.11 -46.05
N ASP A 25 -7.62 0.90 -46.91
CA ASP A 25 -7.01 0.86 -48.25
C ASP A 25 -5.68 1.64 -48.38
N ASP A 26 -5.06 2.01 -47.26
CA ASP A 26 -3.77 2.72 -47.22
C ASP A 26 -2.58 1.74 -47.22
N TYR A 27 -2.27 1.16 -48.39
CA TYR A 27 -1.22 0.13 -48.61
C TYR A 27 0.24 0.55 -48.36
N ASP A 28 0.50 1.74 -47.80
CA ASP A 28 1.85 2.33 -47.70
C ASP A 28 2.23 2.83 -46.30
N PHE A 29 1.63 2.26 -45.24
CA PHE A 29 1.96 2.62 -43.86
C PHE A 29 2.41 1.42 -43.03
N GLN A 30 3.59 1.56 -42.41
CA GLN A 30 4.07 0.65 -41.38
C GLN A 30 3.71 1.19 -40.00
N LYS A 31 2.82 0.49 -39.29
CA LYS A 31 2.61 0.73 -37.86
C LYS A 31 3.82 0.21 -37.07
N VAL A 32 4.56 1.11 -36.43
CA VAL A 32 5.66 0.76 -35.52
C VAL A 32 5.16 0.87 -34.08
N ASP A 33 5.27 -0.22 -33.33
CA ASP A 33 4.94 -0.27 -31.90
C ASP A 33 6.20 -0.64 -31.11
N ILE A 34 6.83 0.37 -30.50
CA ILE A 34 8.09 0.25 -29.73
C ILE A 34 7.93 0.83 -28.33
N LEU A 35 6.70 0.90 -27.85
CA LEU A 35 6.35 1.65 -26.65
C LEU A 35 7.07 1.14 -25.40
N ASP A 36 7.15 -0.18 -25.22
CA ASP A 36 7.84 -0.81 -24.09
C ASP A 36 9.33 -0.49 -24.06
N GLU A 37 10.00 -0.52 -25.21
CA GLU A 37 11.43 -0.20 -25.32
C GLU A 37 11.68 1.31 -25.10
N MET A 38 10.77 2.16 -25.58
CA MET A 38 10.81 3.59 -25.28
C MET A 38 10.65 3.86 -23.79
N TYR A 39 9.74 3.17 -23.09
CA TYR A 39 9.55 3.33 -21.64
C TYR A 39 10.78 2.90 -20.85
N LYS A 40 11.33 1.70 -21.11
CA LYS A 40 12.54 1.21 -20.43
C LYS A 40 13.71 2.18 -20.60
N LYS A 41 13.94 2.65 -21.81
CA LYS A 41 15.02 3.60 -22.11
C LYS A 41 14.79 4.95 -21.43
N SER A 42 13.55 5.45 -21.44
CA SER A 42 13.21 6.74 -20.85
C SER A 42 13.37 6.73 -19.33
N TYR A 43 12.90 5.70 -18.63
CA TYR A 43 13.08 5.58 -17.17
C TYR A 43 14.54 5.47 -16.75
N THR A 44 15.35 4.75 -17.54
CA THR A 44 16.82 4.73 -17.34
C THR A 44 17.39 6.16 -17.38
N ILE A 45 17.02 6.94 -18.40
CA ILE A 45 17.46 8.34 -18.54
C ILE A 45 16.92 9.22 -17.39
N PHE A 46 15.66 9.05 -16.98
CA PHE A 46 15.09 9.82 -15.86
C PHE A 46 15.85 9.58 -14.55
N ASN A 47 16.24 8.34 -14.28
CA ASN A 47 17.04 8.02 -13.10
C ASN A 47 18.46 8.62 -13.19
N GLU A 48 19.08 8.59 -14.37
CA GLU A 48 20.37 9.26 -14.60
C GLU A 48 20.28 10.78 -14.37
N LEU A 49 19.26 11.44 -14.92
CA LEU A 49 19.02 12.88 -14.72
C LEU A 49 18.85 13.20 -13.23
N ARG A 50 18.07 12.38 -12.51
CA ARG A 50 17.89 12.51 -11.05
C ARG A 50 19.22 12.41 -10.31
N SER A 51 20.04 11.39 -10.64
CA SER A 51 21.34 11.17 -9.99
C SER A 51 22.32 12.35 -10.16
N LYS A 52 22.18 13.09 -11.27
CA LYS A 52 22.99 14.28 -11.59
C LYS A 52 22.30 15.58 -11.15
N CYS A 53 21.14 15.51 -10.48
CA CYS A 53 20.31 16.65 -10.11
C CYS A 53 19.96 17.56 -11.31
N GLN A 54 19.81 16.98 -12.50
CA GLN A 54 19.46 17.73 -13.72
C GLN A 54 17.95 17.79 -13.87
N LEU A 55 17.41 18.98 -14.17
CA LEU A 55 15.97 19.21 -14.37
C LEU A 55 15.07 18.89 -13.15
N CYS A 56 15.66 18.59 -11.99
CA CYS A 56 14.93 18.40 -10.74
C CYS A 56 14.29 19.72 -10.29
N ASP A 57 12.99 19.72 -10.08
CA ASP A 57 12.15 20.86 -9.74
C ASP A 57 11.54 20.74 -8.32
N VAL A 58 11.91 19.69 -7.58
CA VAL A 58 11.54 19.48 -6.18
C VAL A 58 12.63 18.71 -5.42
N ALA A 59 12.72 18.92 -4.11
CA ALA A 59 13.50 18.11 -3.19
C ALA A 59 12.66 17.65 -2.00
N LEU A 60 12.72 16.36 -1.67
CA LEU A 60 12.13 15.84 -0.43
C LEU A 60 13.16 15.99 0.69
N VAL A 61 12.76 16.57 1.81
CA VAL A 61 13.58 16.76 3.00
C VAL A 61 13.18 15.73 4.04
N VAL A 62 14.08 14.80 4.35
CA VAL A 62 13.85 13.69 5.28
C VAL A 62 15.06 13.61 6.22
N GLU A 63 14.84 13.67 7.53
CA GLU A 63 15.92 13.64 8.54
C GLU A 63 17.07 14.62 8.23
N ASN A 64 16.73 15.86 7.82
CA ASN A 64 17.65 16.91 7.39
C ASN A 64 18.50 16.61 6.13
N ARG A 65 18.18 15.55 5.39
CA ARG A 65 18.81 15.19 4.11
C ARG A 65 17.86 15.49 2.96
N LYS A 66 18.41 15.87 1.81
CA LYS A 66 17.64 16.25 0.62
C LYS A 66 17.71 15.16 -0.46
N LEU A 67 16.55 14.80 -0.99
CA LEU A 67 16.36 13.91 -2.12
C LEU A 67 15.80 14.70 -3.31
N SER A 68 16.66 15.09 -4.26
CA SER A 68 16.23 15.76 -5.49
C SER A 68 15.39 14.84 -6.38
N ALA A 69 14.31 15.38 -6.95
CA ALA A 69 13.43 14.64 -7.85
C ALA A 69 12.72 15.56 -8.87
N HIS A 70 12.00 14.93 -9.79
CA HIS A 70 11.14 15.57 -10.77
C HIS A 70 9.67 15.40 -10.37
N LYS A 71 8.93 16.50 -10.22
CA LYS A 71 7.50 16.50 -9.85
C LYS A 71 6.68 15.64 -10.80
N VAL A 72 6.95 15.70 -12.10
CA VAL A 72 6.21 14.93 -13.11
C VAL A 72 6.36 13.42 -12.92
N ILE A 73 7.56 12.94 -12.56
CA ILE A 73 7.79 11.50 -12.32
C ILE A 73 7.11 11.08 -11.02
N LEU A 74 7.23 11.88 -9.95
CA LEU A 74 6.55 11.60 -8.69
C LEU A 74 5.03 11.59 -8.84
N ALA A 75 4.46 12.58 -9.53
CA ALA A 75 3.03 12.63 -9.80
C ALA A 75 2.55 11.48 -10.71
N ALA A 76 3.38 11.02 -11.64
CA ALA A 76 3.03 9.89 -12.49
C ALA A 76 2.99 8.57 -11.70
N THR A 77 3.91 8.38 -10.76
CA THR A 77 4.18 7.07 -10.12
C THR A 77 3.71 6.94 -8.67
N ILE A 78 3.55 8.06 -7.95
CA ILE A 78 3.20 8.10 -6.53
C ILE A 78 1.92 8.94 -6.34
N PRO A 79 0.77 8.31 -6.00
CA PRO A 79 -0.52 9.01 -5.94
C PRO A 79 -0.55 10.18 -4.94
N TYR A 80 0.13 10.05 -3.80
CA TYR A 80 0.27 11.14 -2.82
C TYR A 80 0.83 12.42 -3.46
N PHE A 81 1.95 12.31 -4.20
CA PHE A 81 2.57 13.45 -4.88
C PHE A 81 1.75 13.92 -6.09
N ARG A 82 0.99 13.04 -6.74
CA ARG A 82 0.04 13.44 -7.77
C ARG A 82 -0.97 14.44 -7.19
N GLY A 83 -1.65 14.05 -6.10
CA GLY A 83 -2.58 14.93 -5.41
C GLY A 83 -1.92 16.24 -4.99
N MET A 84 -0.75 16.16 -4.34
CA MET A 84 -0.02 17.35 -3.89
C MET A 84 0.37 18.33 -5.02
N PHE A 85 0.76 17.84 -6.19
CA PHE A 85 1.27 18.70 -7.28
C PHE A 85 0.22 19.15 -8.29
N THR A 86 -0.93 18.46 -8.38
CA THR A 86 -1.98 18.81 -9.33
C THR A 86 -3.15 19.54 -8.70
N LEU A 87 -3.28 19.54 -7.37
CA LEU A 87 -4.26 20.37 -6.68
C LEU A 87 -3.70 21.79 -6.55
N ASP A 88 -4.52 22.81 -6.82
CA ASP A 88 -4.17 24.25 -6.71
C ASP A 88 -3.99 24.69 -5.24
N LEU A 89 -3.08 24.04 -4.53
CA LEU A 89 -2.70 24.30 -3.15
C LEU A 89 -1.30 24.93 -3.09
N MET A 90 -0.91 25.46 -1.92
CA MET A 90 0.40 26.12 -1.75
C MET A 90 1.56 25.15 -2.03
N GLU A 91 1.37 23.88 -1.69
CA GLU A 91 2.30 22.76 -1.83
C GLU A 91 2.70 22.51 -3.29
N ALA A 92 1.80 22.76 -4.25
CA ALA A 92 2.08 22.60 -5.67
C ALA A 92 3.26 23.46 -6.14
N ASN A 93 3.46 24.62 -5.49
CA ASN A 93 4.54 25.56 -5.81
C ASN A 93 5.78 25.42 -4.92
N MET A 94 5.77 24.51 -3.94
CA MET A 94 6.93 24.29 -3.07
C MET A 94 8.08 23.63 -3.85
N LYS A 95 9.31 24.07 -3.54
CA LYS A 95 10.55 23.48 -4.06
C LYS A 95 11.14 22.45 -3.09
N GLU A 96 10.75 22.51 -1.83
CA GLU A 96 11.19 21.60 -0.78
C GLU A 96 9.97 21.11 -0.01
N ILE A 97 9.87 19.80 0.19
CA ILE A 97 8.75 19.15 0.88
C ILE A 97 9.33 18.36 2.03
N ALA A 98 8.96 18.72 3.25
CA ALA A 98 9.33 17.96 4.43
C ALA A 98 8.50 16.67 4.50
N ILE A 99 9.17 15.53 4.67
CA ILE A 99 8.52 14.27 5.03
C ILE A 99 8.86 13.99 6.48
N GLU A 100 7.85 14.10 7.33
CA GLU A 100 7.95 13.84 8.77
C GLU A 100 7.65 12.37 9.08
N ASP A 101 8.08 11.89 10.25
CA ASP A 101 7.80 10.55 10.79
C ASP A 101 8.24 9.36 9.92
N MET A 102 9.18 9.56 8.99
CA MET A 102 9.79 8.49 8.19
C MET A 102 11.31 8.63 8.15
N ASN A 103 12.01 7.48 8.16
CA ASN A 103 13.45 7.47 7.98
C ASN A 103 13.85 7.70 6.51
N TYR A 104 15.04 8.25 6.32
CA TYR A 104 15.58 8.55 5.00
C TYR A 104 15.61 7.31 4.09
N GLU A 105 16.05 6.16 4.60
CA GLU A 105 16.24 4.94 3.81
C GLU A 105 14.93 4.43 3.20
N THR A 106 13.82 4.56 3.92
CA THR A 106 12.49 4.17 3.42
C THR A 106 12.04 5.10 2.30
N VAL A 107 12.18 6.42 2.49
CA VAL A 107 11.78 7.39 1.46
C VAL A 107 12.68 7.24 0.23
N ASP A 108 13.99 7.06 0.40
CA ASP A 108 14.92 6.85 -0.72
C ASP A 108 14.65 5.54 -1.48
N ALA A 109 14.26 4.47 -0.78
CA ALA A 109 13.89 3.21 -1.43
C ALA A 109 12.60 3.33 -2.26
N LEU A 110 11.55 3.95 -1.71
CA LEU A 110 10.28 4.17 -2.42
C LEU A 110 10.44 5.16 -3.58
N LEU A 111 11.24 6.21 -3.38
CA LEU A 111 11.61 7.16 -4.42
C LEU A 111 12.43 6.48 -5.51
N SER A 112 13.39 5.64 -5.17
CA SER A 112 14.17 4.90 -6.15
C SER A 112 13.29 3.94 -6.95
N PHE A 113 12.35 3.25 -6.29
CA PHE A 113 11.35 2.41 -6.95
C PHE A 113 10.52 3.19 -7.99
N ALA A 114 10.14 4.44 -7.70
CA ALA A 114 9.46 5.30 -8.68
C ALA A 114 10.27 5.60 -9.95
N TYR A 115 11.60 5.45 -9.92
CA TYR A 115 12.48 5.67 -11.07
C TYR A 115 13.00 4.39 -11.72
N THR A 116 13.06 3.28 -10.99
CA THR A 116 13.66 2.03 -11.46
C THR A 116 12.65 0.90 -11.65
N GLY A 117 11.50 0.97 -10.98
CA GLY A 117 10.57 -0.17 -10.86
C GLY A 117 11.12 -1.31 -9.99
N GLU A 118 12.26 -1.12 -9.32
CA GLU A 118 12.90 -2.14 -8.49
C GLU A 118 12.83 -1.77 -6.99
N LEU A 119 12.33 -2.70 -6.18
CA LEU A 119 12.23 -2.54 -4.73
C LEU A 119 12.75 -3.79 -4.02
N ARG A 120 13.64 -3.59 -3.04
CA ARG A 120 14.23 -4.68 -2.25
C ARG A 120 13.55 -4.76 -0.89
N ILE A 121 12.70 -5.77 -0.71
CA ILE A 121 11.99 -6.05 0.53
C ILE A 121 12.73 -7.16 1.29
N SER A 122 12.92 -6.96 2.59
CA SER A 122 13.61 -7.85 3.52
C SER A 122 12.91 -7.86 4.87
N THR A 123 13.25 -8.80 5.75
CA THR A 123 12.71 -8.84 7.12
C THR A 123 13.06 -7.60 7.94
N SER A 124 14.17 -6.92 7.62
CA SER A 124 14.62 -5.73 8.34
C SER A 124 13.92 -4.43 7.93
N ASN A 125 13.36 -4.36 6.72
CA ASN A 125 12.78 -3.12 6.18
C ASN A 125 11.32 -3.24 5.75
N VAL A 126 10.72 -4.44 5.74
CA VAL A 126 9.34 -4.63 5.23
C VAL A 126 8.33 -3.76 5.97
N GLN A 127 8.45 -3.60 7.29
CA GLN A 127 7.53 -2.78 8.06
C GLN A 127 7.65 -1.29 7.69
N SER A 128 8.87 -0.75 7.63
CA SER A 128 9.07 0.66 7.27
C SER A 128 8.66 0.95 5.83
N ILE A 129 8.99 0.04 4.90
CA ILE A 129 8.56 0.14 3.50
C ILE A 129 7.04 0.09 3.37
N MET A 130 6.37 -0.82 4.09
CA MET A 130 4.90 -0.92 4.06
C MET A 130 4.24 0.36 4.61
N MET A 131 4.73 0.89 5.75
CA MET A 131 4.24 2.15 6.31
C MET A 131 4.42 3.32 5.35
N GLY A 132 5.62 3.44 4.76
CA GLY A 132 5.91 4.49 3.78
C GLY A 132 5.09 4.37 2.51
N ALA A 133 4.90 3.15 2.01
CA ALA A 133 4.07 2.89 0.84
C ALA A 133 2.60 3.23 1.12
N ASN A 134 2.10 2.91 2.31
CA ASN A 134 0.75 3.28 2.72
C ASN A 134 0.59 4.82 2.79
N PHE A 135 1.54 5.52 3.40
CA PHE A 135 1.57 6.98 3.46
C PHE A 135 1.58 7.61 2.06
N PHE A 136 2.43 7.10 1.16
CA PHE A 136 2.52 7.56 -0.23
C PHE A 136 1.40 7.01 -1.15
N GLN A 137 0.45 6.25 -0.60
CA GLN A 137 -0.67 5.65 -1.31
C GLN A 137 -0.25 4.69 -2.46
N MET A 138 0.88 4.03 -2.29
CA MET A 138 1.42 3.02 -3.21
C MET A 138 0.88 1.63 -2.86
N LEU A 139 -0.42 1.42 -3.11
CA LEU A 139 -1.14 0.21 -2.67
C LEU A 139 -0.52 -1.09 -3.19
N GLU A 140 0.01 -1.11 -4.42
CA GLU A 140 0.70 -2.29 -4.95
C GLU A 140 1.93 -2.68 -4.13
N VAL A 141 2.71 -1.69 -3.65
CA VAL A 141 3.86 -1.92 -2.79
C VAL A 141 3.43 -2.45 -1.42
N VAL A 142 2.32 -1.96 -0.87
CA VAL A 142 1.71 -2.50 0.35
C VAL A 142 1.37 -3.98 0.16
N GLN A 143 0.77 -4.36 -0.97
CA GLN A 143 0.46 -5.75 -1.30
C GLN A 143 1.71 -6.63 -1.47
N TYR A 144 2.78 -6.13 -2.08
CA TYR A 144 4.06 -6.85 -2.14
C TYR A 144 4.67 -7.07 -0.75
N CYS A 145 4.61 -6.07 0.12
CA CYS A 145 5.06 -6.21 1.51
C CYS A 145 4.22 -7.25 2.27
N GLY A 146 2.90 -7.23 2.11
CA GLY A 146 2.00 -8.20 2.73
C GLY A 146 2.27 -9.63 2.23
N THR A 147 2.50 -9.78 0.92
CA THR A 147 2.86 -11.07 0.32
C THR A 147 4.20 -11.58 0.85
N PHE A 148 5.18 -10.69 1.04
CA PHE A 148 6.44 -11.05 1.66
C PHE A 148 6.25 -11.53 3.11
N LEU A 149 5.42 -10.83 3.90
CA LEU A 149 5.10 -11.22 5.28
C LEU A 149 4.43 -12.60 5.37
N LEU A 150 3.56 -12.95 4.41
CA LEU A 150 2.96 -14.30 4.34
C LEU A 150 4.03 -15.40 4.27
N THR A 151 5.13 -15.18 3.53
CA THR A 151 6.23 -16.15 3.43
C THR A 151 7.06 -16.29 4.70
N ARG A 152 6.75 -15.51 5.74
CA ARG A 152 7.46 -15.42 7.02
C ARG A 152 6.55 -15.65 8.23
N LEU A 153 5.32 -16.11 8.00
CA LEU A 153 4.42 -16.50 9.08
C LEU A 153 5.02 -17.62 9.91
N HIS A 154 4.96 -17.43 11.23
CA HIS A 154 5.38 -18.35 12.26
C HIS A 154 4.42 -18.20 13.45
N PRO A 155 4.14 -19.24 14.25
CA PRO A 155 3.22 -19.13 15.38
C PRO A 155 3.57 -17.96 16.34
N SER A 156 4.86 -17.72 16.57
CA SER A 156 5.35 -16.64 17.43
C SER A 156 5.28 -15.22 16.84
N ASN A 157 4.82 -15.05 15.59
CA ASN A 157 4.73 -13.73 14.96
C ASN A 157 3.41 -13.50 14.21
N ALA A 158 2.57 -14.53 14.06
CA ALA A 158 1.38 -14.47 13.22
C ALA A 158 0.37 -13.42 13.70
N LEU A 159 0.18 -13.29 15.02
CA LEU A 159 -0.70 -12.28 15.61
C LEU A 159 -0.20 -10.86 15.37
N SER A 160 1.10 -10.64 15.60
CA SER A 160 1.77 -9.35 15.37
C SER A 160 1.75 -8.95 13.89
N ILE A 161 1.92 -9.92 12.97
CA ILE A 161 1.78 -9.69 11.52
C ILE A 161 0.31 -9.38 11.15
N ARG A 162 -0.66 -10.11 11.71
CA ARG A 162 -2.09 -9.83 11.49
C ARG A 162 -2.43 -8.40 11.90
N GLU A 163 -2.02 -8.01 13.09
CA GLU A 163 -2.30 -6.67 13.64
C GLU A 163 -1.67 -5.57 12.80
N PHE A 164 -0.40 -5.75 12.42
CA PHE A 164 0.28 -4.80 11.54
C PHE A 164 -0.40 -4.68 10.16
N CYS A 165 -0.83 -5.79 9.57
CA CYS A 165 -1.59 -5.78 8.32
C CYS A 165 -2.97 -5.11 8.47
N LYS A 166 -3.69 -5.34 9.58
CA LYS A 166 -4.95 -4.63 9.91
C LYS A 166 -4.70 -3.11 9.99
N MET A 167 -3.66 -2.68 10.70
CA MET A 167 -3.27 -1.26 10.85
C MET A 167 -2.92 -0.59 9.52
N MET A 168 -2.31 -1.32 8.59
CA MET A 168 -1.97 -0.84 7.24
C MET A 168 -3.13 -1.00 6.24
N CYS A 169 -4.34 -1.32 6.71
CA CYS A 169 -5.54 -1.56 5.90
C CYS A 169 -5.31 -2.58 4.77
N VAL A 170 -4.53 -3.63 5.03
CA VAL A 170 -4.33 -4.73 4.09
C VAL A 170 -5.56 -5.63 4.12
N GLU A 171 -6.29 -5.66 3.01
CA GLU A 171 -7.53 -6.43 2.87
C GLU A 171 -7.41 -7.58 1.85
N GLY A 172 -8.47 -8.38 1.72
CA GLY A 172 -8.60 -9.44 0.73
C GLY A 172 -7.70 -10.64 0.99
N SER A 173 -7.13 -11.21 -0.08
CA SER A 173 -6.48 -12.52 -0.02
C SER A 173 -5.29 -12.62 0.95
N ILE A 174 -4.64 -11.50 1.29
CA ILE A 174 -3.53 -11.51 2.25
C ILE A 174 -4.08 -11.67 3.68
N ALA A 175 -5.09 -10.88 4.05
CA ALA A 175 -5.73 -10.97 5.36
C ALA A 175 -6.36 -12.35 5.59
N GLU A 176 -7.03 -12.89 4.57
CA GLU A 176 -7.59 -14.25 4.58
C GLU A 176 -6.51 -15.30 4.85
N LYS A 177 -5.38 -15.25 4.12
CA LYS A 177 -4.28 -16.20 4.31
C LYS A 177 -3.62 -16.11 5.69
N ILE A 178 -3.52 -14.91 6.26
CA ILE A 178 -3.03 -14.73 7.64
C ILE A 178 -4.00 -15.38 8.62
N ASN A 179 -5.30 -15.14 8.48
CA ASN A 179 -6.33 -15.71 9.35
C ASN A 179 -6.39 -17.24 9.23
N ASP A 180 -6.31 -17.78 8.01
CA ASP A 180 -6.23 -19.22 7.76
C ASP A 180 -5.02 -19.85 8.47
N TYR A 181 -3.87 -19.18 8.42
CA TYR A 181 -2.66 -19.65 9.10
C TYR A 181 -2.87 -19.66 10.62
N ILE A 182 -3.44 -18.59 11.18
CA ILE A 182 -3.70 -18.47 12.61
C ILE A 182 -4.67 -19.56 13.07
N GLN A 183 -5.75 -19.81 12.32
CA GLN A 183 -6.71 -20.87 12.64
C GLN A 183 -6.07 -22.25 12.62
N LYS A 184 -5.23 -22.55 11.61
CA LYS A 184 -4.52 -23.83 11.48
C LYS A 184 -3.46 -24.09 12.55
N HIS A 185 -2.88 -23.02 13.09
CA HIS A 185 -1.79 -23.09 14.06
C HIS A 185 -2.18 -22.58 15.46
N PHE A 186 -3.48 -22.46 15.74
CA PHE A 186 -4.01 -21.85 16.95
C PHE A 186 -3.42 -22.47 18.22
N SER A 187 -3.33 -23.80 18.32
CA SER A 187 -2.79 -24.49 19.51
C SER A 187 -1.35 -24.14 19.86
N ALA A 188 -0.54 -23.69 18.88
CA ALA A 188 0.80 -23.18 19.12
C ALA A 188 0.79 -21.67 19.42
N ILE A 189 -0.06 -20.92 18.73
CA ILE A 189 -0.20 -19.47 18.88
C ILE A 189 -0.76 -19.09 20.25
N SER A 190 -1.76 -19.81 20.75
CA SER A 190 -2.41 -19.52 22.03
C SER A 190 -1.48 -19.66 23.24
N LYS A 191 -0.38 -20.40 23.09
CA LYS A 191 0.67 -20.58 24.11
C LYS A 191 1.72 -19.47 24.09
N ASP A 192 1.77 -18.68 23.02
CA ASP A 192 2.69 -17.56 22.90
C ASP A 192 2.22 -16.38 23.76
N ASP A 193 3.18 -15.62 24.31
CA ASP A 193 2.85 -14.47 25.17
C ASP A 193 2.15 -13.34 24.40
N ASP A 194 2.32 -13.26 23.08
CA ASP A 194 1.62 -12.27 22.25
C ASP A 194 0.10 -12.52 22.21
N PHE A 195 -0.36 -13.76 22.37
CA PHE A 195 -1.80 -14.06 22.48
C PHE A 195 -2.42 -13.39 23.71
N LYS A 196 -1.72 -13.41 24.85
CA LYS A 196 -2.20 -12.82 26.11
C LYS A 196 -2.33 -11.29 26.03
N LYS A 197 -1.65 -10.66 25.07
CA LYS A 197 -1.67 -9.20 24.85
C LYS A 197 -2.76 -8.76 23.87
N LEU A 198 -3.50 -9.69 23.26
CA LEU A 198 -4.56 -9.35 22.33
C LEU A 198 -5.66 -8.51 23.01
N PRO A 199 -6.19 -7.48 22.33
CA PRO A 199 -7.39 -6.78 22.74
C PRO A 199 -8.58 -7.73 22.87
N LEU A 200 -9.53 -7.38 23.75
CA LEU A 200 -10.74 -8.17 23.98
C LEU A 200 -11.49 -8.51 22.68
N GLU A 201 -11.66 -7.52 21.80
CA GLU A 201 -12.39 -7.70 20.54
C GLU A 201 -11.72 -8.74 19.64
N ASP A 202 -10.40 -8.68 19.48
CA ASP A 202 -9.63 -9.65 18.70
C ASP A 202 -9.61 -11.05 19.34
N THR A 203 -9.58 -11.12 20.67
CA THR A 203 -9.65 -12.38 21.40
C THR A 203 -11.01 -13.05 21.24
N VAL A 204 -12.10 -12.29 21.37
CA VAL A 204 -13.46 -12.77 21.13
C VAL A 204 -13.62 -13.22 19.67
N GLU A 205 -13.17 -12.40 18.71
CA GLU A 205 -13.20 -12.72 17.27
C GLU A 205 -12.48 -14.05 16.99
N LEU A 206 -11.30 -14.24 17.59
CA LEU A 206 -10.49 -15.43 17.36
C LEU A 206 -11.07 -16.68 18.03
N LEU A 207 -11.48 -16.59 19.31
CA LEU A 207 -11.97 -17.74 20.08
C LEU A 207 -13.37 -18.21 19.64
N LYS A 208 -14.21 -17.31 19.11
CA LYS A 208 -15.54 -17.66 18.58
C LYS A 208 -15.51 -18.21 17.15
N ASN A 209 -14.32 -18.42 16.59
CA ASN A 209 -14.19 -18.94 15.23
C ASN A 209 -14.30 -20.47 15.22
N ASP A 210 -15.35 -21.00 14.60
CA ASP A 210 -15.58 -22.46 14.51
C ASP A 210 -14.54 -23.20 13.65
N ASN A 211 -13.68 -22.49 12.91
CA ASN A 211 -12.66 -23.08 12.03
C ASN A 211 -11.29 -23.27 12.70
N LEU A 212 -11.18 -23.05 14.01
CA LEU A 212 -9.93 -23.29 14.74
C LEU A 212 -9.52 -24.77 14.66
N TYR A 213 -8.30 -25.03 14.23
CA TYR A 213 -7.74 -26.38 14.20
C TYR A 213 -7.18 -26.73 15.58
N VAL A 214 -8.02 -27.34 16.43
CA VAL A 214 -7.69 -27.78 17.79
C VAL A 214 -8.02 -29.25 17.98
N ASP A 215 -7.30 -29.92 18.88
CA ASP A 215 -7.58 -31.33 19.20
C ASP A 215 -8.85 -31.50 20.04
N SER A 216 -9.21 -30.46 20.81
CA SER A 216 -10.40 -30.42 21.67
C SER A 216 -10.76 -28.97 22.05
N GLU A 217 -12.02 -28.74 22.37
CA GLU A 217 -12.51 -27.45 22.93
C GLU A 217 -11.80 -27.06 24.23
N GLU A 218 -11.24 -28.05 24.96
CA GLU A 218 -10.42 -27.79 26.15
C GLU A 218 -9.25 -26.85 25.83
N GLN A 219 -8.65 -26.92 24.64
CA GLN A 219 -7.56 -26.02 24.25
C GLN A 219 -8.02 -24.57 24.11
N ILE A 220 -9.22 -24.35 23.58
CA ILE A 220 -9.83 -23.03 23.43
C ILE A 220 -10.17 -22.49 24.83
N PHE A 221 -10.74 -23.33 25.69
CA PHE A 221 -11.04 -22.99 27.08
C PHE A 221 -9.77 -22.60 27.86
N VAL A 222 -8.70 -23.39 27.76
CA VAL A 222 -7.42 -23.10 28.42
C VAL A 222 -6.85 -21.77 27.93
N ALA A 223 -6.87 -21.52 26.62
CA ALA A 223 -6.41 -20.26 26.04
C ALA A 223 -7.21 -19.05 26.58
N ALA A 224 -8.55 -19.16 26.62
CA ALA A 224 -9.42 -18.13 27.19
C ALA A 224 -9.09 -17.85 28.66
N MET A 225 -8.90 -18.92 29.46
CA MET A 225 -8.55 -18.80 30.87
C MET A 225 -7.17 -18.16 31.08
N GLU A 226 -6.19 -18.50 30.26
CA GLU A 226 -4.86 -17.87 30.31
C GLU A 226 -4.90 -16.39 29.93
N TRP A 227 -5.72 -16.02 28.95
CA TRP A 227 -5.92 -14.61 28.56
C TRP A 227 -6.63 -13.78 29.63
N LEU A 228 -7.67 -14.34 30.27
CA LEU A 228 -8.39 -13.69 31.38
C LEU A 228 -7.49 -13.48 32.60
N ARG A 229 -6.66 -14.48 32.93
CA ARG A 229 -5.75 -14.41 34.10
C ARG A 229 -4.56 -13.48 33.91
N PHE A 230 -4.32 -13.02 32.68
CA PHE A 230 -3.20 -12.13 32.39
C PHE A 230 -3.38 -10.74 33.03
N GLU A 231 -4.62 -10.24 33.13
CA GLU A 231 -4.96 -8.96 33.77
C GLU A 231 -6.25 -9.08 34.57
N GLU A 232 -6.22 -8.71 35.86
CA GLU A 232 -7.38 -8.82 36.75
C GLU A 232 -8.60 -8.02 36.24
N SER A 233 -8.38 -6.92 35.51
CA SER A 233 -9.45 -6.11 34.92
C SER A 233 -10.30 -6.87 33.90
N ARG A 234 -9.78 -7.96 33.33
CA ARG A 234 -10.48 -8.77 32.32
C ARG A 234 -11.44 -9.78 32.93
N HIS A 235 -11.46 -9.96 34.25
CA HIS A 235 -12.38 -10.92 34.89
C HIS A 235 -13.85 -10.62 34.58
N ASP A 236 -14.22 -9.35 34.44
CA ASP A 236 -15.57 -8.92 34.07
C ASP A 236 -15.91 -9.20 32.59
N ASP A 237 -14.90 -9.52 31.75
CA ASP A 237 -15.08 -9.84 30.33
C ASP A 237 -15.34 -11.33 30.07
N ALA A 238 -15.29 -12.17 31.11
CA ALA A 238 -15.44 -13.63 30.97
C ALA A 238 -16.73 -14.02 30.21
N GLU A 239 -17.84 -13.32 30.44
CA GLU A 239 -19.12 -13.57 29.77
C GLU A 239 -19.07 -13.35 28.26
N LYS A 240 -18.15 -12.51 27.76
CA LYS A 240 -18.00 -12.20 26.32
C LYS A 240 -17.27 -13.31 25.56
N LEU A 241 -16.50 -14.14 26.28
CA LEU A 241 -15.75 -15.27 25.74
C LEU A 241 -16.57 -16.57 25.64
N VAL A 242 -17.77 -16.59 26.23
CA VAL A 242 -18.75 -17.69 26.17
C VAL A 242 -19.66 -17.56 24.94
#